data_AF-A0A4Y1R923-F1
#
_entry.id   AF-A0A4Y1R923-F1
#
_cell.length_a   1.000
_cell.length_b   1.000
_cell.length_c   1.000
_cell.angle_alpha   90.00
_cell.angle_beta   90.00
_cell.angle_gamma   90.00
#
_symmetry.space_group_name_H-M   'P 1'
#
loop_
_entity.id
_entity.type
_entity.pdbx_description
1 polymer ?
#
loop_
_entity_poly.entity_id
_entity_poly.type
_entity_poly.pdbx_seq_one_letter_code
_entity_poly.pdbx_strand_id
1 'polypeptide(L)'
;MRSLSAQTNIERGMADTGSSFWGPVTSTIECCEKNYAYSSYIAEFFNTLSNIPSILLALIGLINVLRQRFEKRFSILHISNMILAIGSMLYHATLQHVQQQSDETPMVWEMLLYMYILYSPDWHYRSTMPIFLFLYGAVFAAVHSVARFEIGFKA
;
A
#
# COMPACT_ATOMS: atom_id res chain seq x y z
N MET A 1 42.56 -19.52 6.77
CA MET A 1 41.26 -20.23 6.74
C MET A 1 40.05 -19.43 7.28
N ARG A 2 40.16 -18.12 7.55
CA ARG A 2 39.02 -17.26 7.94
C ARG A 2 38.48 -16.34 6.82
N SER A 3 39.09 -16.33 5.63
CA SER A 3 38.69 -15.43 4.53
C SER A 3 37.64 -16.02 3.59
N LEU A 4 37.57 -17.36 3.46
CA LEU A 4 36.62 -18.02 2.55
C LEU A 4 35.18 -18.06 3.09
N SER A 5 34.96 -18.05 4.42
CA SER A 5 33.62 -18.02 5.01
C SER A 5 32.97 -16.63 4.97
N ALA A 6 33.77 -15.56 4.95
CA ALA A 6 33.27 -14.19 4.82
C ALA A 6 32.87 -13.89 3.36
N GLN A 7 33.67 -14.34 2.39
CA GLN A 7 33.33 -14.25 0.97
C GLN A 7 32.10 -15.07 0.60
N THR A 8 31.95 -16.30 1.12
CA THR A 8 30.75 -17.11 0.87
C THR A 8 29.48 -16.56 1.52
N ASN A 9 29.58 -15.76 2.58
CA ASN A 9 28.43 -15.05 3.17
C ASN A 9 28.08 -13.76 2.41
N ILE A 10 29.07 -13.05 1.87
CA ILE A 10 28.86 -11.87 1.01
C ILE A 10 28.29 -12.30 -0.35
N GLU A 11 28.79 -13.40 -0.92
CA GLU A 11 28.26 -13.99 -2.14
C GLU A 11 26.86 -14.59 -1.93
N ARG A 12 26.56 -15.19 -0.75
CA ARG A 12 25.19 -15.62 -0.42
C ARG A 12 24.18 -14.48 -0.29
N GLY A 13 24.62 -13.29 0.16
CA GLY A 13 23.77 -12.10 0.19
C GLY A 13 23.52 -11.50 -1.21
N MET A 14 24.39 -11.81 -2.17
CA MET A 14 24.31 -11.32 -3.55
C MET A 14 23.69 -12.35 -4.52
N ALA A 15 23.60 -13.62 -4.12
CA ALA A 15 23.23 -14.76 -4.99
C ALA A 15 21.80 -15.30 -4.79
N ASP A 16 20.88 -14.50 -4.24
CA ASP A 16 19.43 -14.76 -4.37
C ASP A 16 18.76 -13.72 -5.29
N THR A 17 19.53 -13.11 -6.19
CA THR A 17 19.00 -12.33 -7.31
C THR A 17 18.51 -13.29 -8.40
N GLY A 18 17.39 -13.95 -8.16
CA GLY A 18 16.48 -14.24 -9.27
C GLY A 18 16.29 -12.93 -10.05
N SER A 19 16.51 -12.94 -11.36
CA SER A 19 16.57 -11.73 -12.18
C SER A 19 15.37 -10.81 -11.91
N SER A 20 15.57 -9.72 -11.17
CA SER A 20 14.52 -8.75 -10.88
C SER A 20 14.19 -7.97 -12.16
N PHE A 21 12.93 -8.00 -12.58
CA PHE A 21 12.47 -7.24 -13.72
C PHE A 21 12.41 -5.72 -13.43
N TRP A 22 12.06 -5.33 -12.20
CA TRP A 22 11.81 -3.93 -11.82
C TRP A 22 13.05 -3.17 -11.34
N GLY A 23 14.22 -3.81 -11.40
CA GLY A 23 15.48 -3.26 -10.89
C GLY A 23 15.77 -3.66 -9.44
N PRO A 24 16.75 -3.02 -8.79
CA PRO A 24 17.07 -3.33 -7.40
C PRO A 24 15.89 -3.01 -6.48
N VAL A 25 15.68 -3.85 -5.46
CA VAL A 25 14.70 -3.60 -4.41
C VAL A 25 15.11 -2.33 -3.66
N THR A 26 14.17 -1.38 -3.54
CA THR A 26 14.39 -0.08 -2.88
C THR A 26 13.38 0.17 -1.75
N SER A 27 12.49 -0.78 -1.48
CA SER A 27 11.59 -0.72 -0.33
C SER A 27 12.37 -0.70 0.97
N THR A 28 11.83 0.01 1.96
CA THR A 28 12.45 0.09 3.30
C THR A 28 12.05 -1.06 4.22
N ILE A 29 10.97 -1.75 3.86
CA ILE A 29 10.41 -2.86 4.61
C ILE A 29 10.25 -4.01 3.62
N GLU A 30 10.85 -5.15 3.94
CA GLU A 30 10.62 -6.41 3.22
C GLU A 30 9.74 -7.31 4.08
N CYS A 31 8.80 -8.02 3.47
CA CYS A 31 7.97 -8.97 4.20
C CYS A 31 8.72 -10.29 4.43
N CYS A 32 8.03 -11.27 5.03
CA CYS A 32 8.60 -12.60 5.27
C CYS A 32 8.66 -13.48 4.00
N GLU A 33 8.00 -13.08 2.91
CA GLU A 33 8.01 -13.80 1.64
C GLU A 33 9.35 -13.57 0.92
N LYS A 34 9.86 -14.60 0.23
CA LYS A 34 11.09 -14.47 -0.54
C LYS A 34 10.86 -13.70 -1.85
N ASN A 35 11.69 -12.69 -2.08
CA ASN A 35 11.66 -11.86 -3.28
C ASN A 35 11.93 -12.69 -4.55
N TYR A 36 11.10 -12.51 -5.58
CA TYR A 36 11.19 -13.10 -6.91
C TYR A 36 11.26 -14.64 -6.94
N ALA A 37 10.77 -15.33 -5.90
CA ALA A 37 10.87 -16.78 -5.76
C ALA A 37 10.05 -17.57 -6.80
N TYR A 38 8.92 -17.01 -7.25
CA TYR A 38 7.99 -17.68 -8.17
C TYR A 38 7.95 -17.06 -9.58
N SER A 39 8.33 -15.79 -9.72
CA SER A 39 8.31 -15.05 -10.98
C SER A 39 9.33 -13.92 -10.95
N SER A 40 9.99 -13.66 -12.07
CA SER A 40 10.88 -12.50 -12.24
C SER A 40 10.14 -11.16 -12.33
N TYR A 41 8.81 -11.18 -12.55
CA TYR A 41 7.99 -9.97 -12.70
C TYR A 41 7.27 -9.53 -11.42
N ILE A 42 7.09 -10.44 -10.46
CA ILE A 42 6.36 -10.18 -9.21
C ILE A 42 7.30 -10.55 -8.07
N ALA A 43 7.72 -9.55 -7.31
CA ALA A 43 8.66 -9.74 -6.21
C ALA A 43 8.06 -10.63 -5.10
N GLU A 44 6.90 -10.28 -4.55
CA GLU A 44 6.22 -11.08 -3.53
C GLU A 44 4.89 -11.63 -4.10
N PHE A 45 4.91 -12.89 -4.53
CA PHE A 45 3.82 -13.48 -5.30
C PHE A 45 2.55 -13.65 -4.47
N PHE A 46 2.67 -14.21 -3.27
CA PHE A 46 1.51 -14.45 -2.41
C PHE A 46 0.99 -13.16 -1.80
N ASN A 47 1.85 -12.21 -1.44
CA ASN A 47 1.41 -10.88 -0.98
C ASN A 47 0.71 -10.08 -2.08
N THR A 48 1.11 -10.24 -3.35
CA THR A 48 0.39 -9.65 -4.48
C THR A 48 -0.95 -10.34 -4.70
N LEU A 49 -0.98 -11.69 -4.67
CA LEU A 49 -2.20 -12.46 -4.94
C LEU A 49 -3.27 -12.29 -3.86
N SER A 50 -2.85 -12.15 -2.60
CA SER A 50 -3.76 -11.99 -1.44
C SER A 50 -4.59 -10.71 -1.49
N ASN A 51 -4.18 -9.71 -2.29
CA ASN A 51 -4.93 -8.47 -2.52
C ASN A 51 -6.07 -8.61 -3.53
N ILE A 52 -6.09 -9.66 -4.36
CA ILE A 52 -7.16 -9.86 -5.37
C ILE A 52 -8.55 -10.01 -4.72
N PRO A 53 -8.74 -10.84 -3.68
CA PRO A 53 -10.01 -10.90 -2.96
C PRO A 53 -10.49 -9.53 -2.46
N SER A 54 -9.59 -8.68 -1.97
CA SER A 54 -9.93 -7.33 -1.50
C SER A 54 -10.50 -6.46 -2.62
N ILE A 55 -9.89 -6.48 -3.81
CA ILE A 55 -10.40 -5.78 -5.00
C ILE A 55 -11.80 -6.29 -5.38
N LEU A 56 -11.97 -7.62 -5.42
CA LEU A 56 -13.25 -8.23 -5.80
C LEU A 56 -14.36 -7.88 -4.81
N LEU A 57 -14.08 -7.96 -3.51
CA LEU A 57 -15.04 -7.61 -2.46
C LEU A 57 -15.38 -6.12 -2.48
N ALA A 58 -14.40 -5.24 -2.71
CA ALA A 58 -14.62 -3.81 -2.88
C ALA A 58 -15.52 -3.52 -4.10
N LEU A 59 -15.29 -4.18 -5.23
CA LEU A 59 -16.12 -4.04 -6.43
C LEU A 59 -17.55 -4.53 -6.19
N ILE A 60 -17.73 -5.69 -5.58
CA ILE A 60 -19.06 -6.22 -5.22
C ILE A 60 -19.78 -5.25 -4.28
N GLY A 61 -19.07 -4.73 -3.27
CA GLY A 61 -19.59 -3.72 -2.35
C GLY A 61 -20.04 -2.45 -3.08
N LEU A 62 -19.22 -1.93 -4.01
CA LEU A 62 -19.57 -0.77 -4.83
C LEU A 62 -20.83 -1.01 -5.66
N ILE A 63 -20.91 -2.16 -6.34
CA ILE A 63 -22.10 -2.53 -7.13
C ILE A 63 -23.34 -2.56 -6.23
N ASN A 64 -23.25 -3.18 -5.05
CA ASN A 64 -24.36 -3.27 -4.11
C ASN A 64 -24.80 -1.89 -3.60
N VAL A 65 -23.84 -1.01 -3.28
CA VAL A 65 -24.11 0.37 -2.83
C VAL A 65 -24.83 1.19 -3.89
N LEU A 66 -24.39 1.07 -5.15
CA LEU A 66 -25.02 1.78 -6.27
C LEU A 66 -26.42 1.23 -6.55
N ARG A 67 -26.61 -0.09 -6.50
CA ARG A 67 -27.91 -0.74 -6.71
C ARG A 67 -28.93 -0.38 -5.62
N GLN A 68 -28.50 -0.32 -4.37
CA GLN A 68 -29.36 0.00 -3.23
C GLN A 68 -29.51 1.51 -3.02
N ARG A 69 -28.80 2.34 -3.80
CA ARG A 69 -28.81 3.81 -3.70
C ARG A 69 -28.45 4.31 -2.29
N PHE A 70 -27.47 3.64 -1.66
CA PHE A 70 -26.89 4.14 -0.42
C PHE A 70 -26.19 5.49 -0.65
N GLU A 71 -25.90 6.17 0.44
CA GLU A 71 -25.23 7.46 0.41
C GLU A 71 -23.85 7.37 -0.26
N LYS A 72 -23.45 8.44 -0.95
CA LYS A 72 -22.20 8.50 -1.72
C LYS A 72 -20.95 8.17 -0.89
N ARG A 73 -20.97 8.39 0.43
CA ARG A 73 -19.86 8.05 1.34
C ARG A 73 -19.49 6.57 1.28
N PHE A 74 -20.46 5.68 1.12
CA PHE A 74 -20.20 4.24 0.98
C PHE A 74 -19.62 3.90 -0.40
N SER A 75 -20.00 4.64 -1.45
CA SER A 75 -19.38 4.47 -2.77
C SER A 75 -17.92 4.89 -2.74
N ILE A 76 -17.62 6.03 -2.11
CA ILE A 76 -16.25 6.51 -1.94
C ILE A 76 -15.42 5.51 -1.13
N LEU A 77 -15.99 4.89 -0.09
CA LEU A 77 -15.31 3.85 0.69
C LEU A 77 -14.89 2.66 -0.16
N HIS A 78 -15.80 2.09 -0.95
CA HIS A 78 -15.46 0.94 -1.79
C HIS A 78 -14.49 1.28 -2.91
N ILE A 79 -14.59 2.49 -3.50
CA ILE A 79 -13.60 2.95 -4.47
C ILE A 79 -12.22 3.11 -3.81
N SER A 80 -12.17 3.65 -2.59
CA SER A 80 -10.91 3.85 -1.85
C SER A 80 -10.26 2.52 -1.48
N ASN A 81 -11.03 1.54 -1.00
CA ASN A 81 -10.59 0.17 -0.75
C ASN A 81 -9.96 -0.47 -1.99
N MET A 82 -10.59 -0.29 -3.15
CA MET A 82 -10.09 -0.82 -4.41
C MET A 82 -8.77 -0.16 -4.82
N ILE A 83 -8.65 1.16 -4.65
CA ILE A 83 -7.40 1.90 -4.92
C ILE A 83 -6.28 1.43 -3.98
N LEU A 84 -6.56 1.27 -2.68
CA LEU A 84 -5.58 0.77 -1.71
C LEU A 84 -5.09 -0.63 -2.10
N ALA A 85 -6.01 -1.56 -2.37
CA ALA A 85 -5.63 -2.93 -2.73
C ALA A 85 -4.82 -3.00 -4.04
N ILE A 86 -5.14 -2.17 -5.03
CA ILE A 86 -4.33 -2.06 -6.26
C ILE A 86 -2.95 -1.46 -5.96
N GLY A 87 -2.88 -0.42 -5.13
CA GLY A 87 -1.61 0.18 -4.69
C GLY A 87 -0.72 -0.83 -3.97
N SER A 88 -1.31 -1.62 -3.07
CA SER A 88 -0.65 -2.72 -2.35
C SER A 88 -0.12 -3.79 -3.31
N MET A 89 -0.92 -4.20 -4.31
CA MET A 89 -0.45 -5.12 -5.34
C MET A 89 0.75 -4.58 -6.12
N LEU A 90 0.71 -3.30 -6.51
CA LEU A 90 1.82 -2.66 -7.23
C LEU A 90 3.07 -2.57 -6.36
N TYR A 91 2.91 -2.30 -5.07
CA TYR A 91 4.01 -2.33 -4.12
C TYR A 91 4.62 -3.72 -4.01
N HIS A 92 3.85 -4.75 -3.67
CA HIS A 92 4.36 -6.12 -3.50
C HIS A 92 4.89 -6.74 -4.80
N ALA A 93 4.40 -6.30 -5.96
CA ALA A 93 4.93 -6.75 -7.24
C ALA A 93 6.30 -6.14 -7.57
N THR A 94 6.58 -4.91 -7.11
CA THR A 94 7.75 -4.14 -7.54
C THR A 94 8.82 -3.95 -6.44
N LEU A 95 8.40 -3.92 -5.18
CA LEU A 95 9.18 -3.52 -4.00
C LEU A 95 9.95 -2.21 -4.22
N GLN A 96 9.30 -1.25 -4.88
CA GLN A 96 9.86 0.07 -5.13
C GLN A 96 9.41 1.06 -4.07
N HIS A 97 10.33 1.92 -3.62
CA HIS A 97 10.06 2.96 -2.62
C HIS A 97 8.87 3.86 -3.01
N VAL A 98 8.75 4.24 -4.29
CA VAL A 98 7.63 5.07 -4.77
C VAL A 98 6.31 4.33 -4.64
N GLN A 99 6.29 3.01 -4.90
CA GLN A 99 5.07 2.21 -4.76
C GLN A 99 4.74 1.90 -3.30
N GLN A 100 5.73 1.87 -2.40
CA GLN A 100 5.49 1.78 -0.96
C GLN A 100 4.59 2.92 -0.47
N GLN A 101 4.75 4.12 -1.04
CA GLN A 101 3.88 5.25 -0.71
C GLN A 101 2.42 5.03 -1.14
N SER A 102 2.20 4.28 -2.22
CA SER A 102 0.87 3.89 -2.73
C SER A 102 0.17 2.85 -1.85
N ASP A 103 0.89 2.21 -0.93
CA ASP A 103 0.33 1.26 0.05
C ASP A 103 0.15 1.95 1.43
N GLU A 104 1.22 2.56 1.96
CA GLU A 104 1.21 3.15 3.31
C GLU A 104 0.29 4.38 3.44
N THR A 105 0.29 5.25 2.42
CA THR A 105 -0.48 6.50 2.52
C THR A 105 -1.98 6.24 2.43
N PRO A 106 -2.50 5.48 1.44
CA PRO A 106 -3.92 5.21 1.34
C PRO A 106 -4.50 4.45 2.53
N MET A 107 -3.73 3.62 3.26
CA MET A 107 -4.18 2.98 4.50
C MET A 107 -4.67 4.01 5.53
N VAL A 108 -3.94 5.11 5.71
CA VAL A 108 -4.35 6.18 6.65
C VAL A 108 -5.59 6.92 6.16
N TRP A 109 -5.66 7.21 4.86
CA TRP A 109 -6.85 7.81 4.25
C TRP A 109 -8.09 6.96 4.45
N GLU A 110 -7.95 5.64 4.34
CA GLU A 110 -9.04 4.71 4.52
C GLU A 110 -9.51 4.65 5.97
N MET A 111 -8.59 4.63 6.94
CA MET A 111 -8.93 4.72 8.36
C MET A 111 -9.70 6.00 8.70
N LEU A 112 -9.30 7.14 8.12
CA LEU A 112 -10.01 8.42 8.27
C LEU A 112 -11.42 8.35 7.68
N LEU A 113 -11.58 7.70 6.53
CA LEU A 113 -12.88 7.51 5.88
C LEU A 113 -13.80 6.59 6.69
N TYR A 114 -13.27 5.52 7.28
CA TYR A 114 -14.01 4.68 8.23
C TYR A 114 -14.45 5.47 9.46
N MET A 115 -13.56 6.28 10.05
CA MET A 115 -13.94 7.17 11.17
C MET A 115 -15.05 8.15 10.76
N TYR A 116 -14.99 8.71 9.56
CA TYR A 116 -16.07 9.55 9.02
C TYR A 116 -17.40 8.80 8.96
N ILE A 117 -17.40 7.58 8.42
CA ILE A 117 -18.63 6.81 8.25
C ILE A 117 -19.21 6.36 9.59
N LEU A 118 -18.38 5.94 10.54
CA LEU A 118 -18.82 5.43 11.85
C LEU A 118 -19.26 6.54 12.82
N TYR A 119 -18.52 7.65 12.88
CA TYR A 119 -18.76 8.72 13.86
C TYR A 119 -19.58 9.90 13.34
N SER A 120 -20.02 9.86 12.08
CA SER A 120 -21.00 10.81 11.53
C SER A 120 -22.36 10.15 11.25
N PRO A 121 -23.05 9.53 12.24
CA PRO A 121 -24.39 9.01 12.04
C PRO A 121 -25.40 10.14 11.83
N ASP A 122 -25.21 11.30 12.48
CA ASP A 122 -26.15 12.40 12.49
C ASP A 122 -25.62 13.68 11.81
N TRP A 123 -26.56 14.40 11.19
CA TRP A 123 -26.40 15.55 10.29
C TRP A 123 -25.68 16.79 10.88
N HIS A 124 -25.25 16.73 12.15
CA HIS A 124 -24.79 17.90 12.90
C HIS A 124 -23.45 18.46 12.39
N TYR A 125 -22.58 17.63 11.84
CA TYR A 125 -21.26 18.03 11.29
C TYR A 125 -21.08 17.68 9.81
N ARG A 126 -22.11 17.91 9.00
CA ARG A 126 -22.18 17.51 7.58
C ARG A 126 -20.97 17.92 6.73
N SER A 127 -20.35 19.06 7.02
CA SER A 127 -19.22 19.57 6.23
C SER A 127 -17.92 19.71 7.04
N THR A 128 -18.00 20.06 8.32
CA THR A 128 -16.81 20.34 9.14
C THR A 128 -15.94 19.10 9.34
N MET A 129 -16.56 17.96 9.67
CA MET A 129 -15.85 16.71 9.93
C MET A 129 -15.10 16.17 8.69
N PRO A 130 -15.74 16.01 7.50
CA PRO A 130 -15.01 15.52 6.33
C PRO A 130 -13.92 16.48 5.86
N ILE A 131 -14.11 17.81 5.99
CA ILE A 131 -13.06 18.80 5.68
C ILE A 131 -11.87 18.62 6.62
N PHE A 132 -12.11 18.52 7.93
CA PHE A 132 -11.06 18.33 8.92
C PHE A 132 -10.26 17.04 8.67
N LEU A 133 -10.95 15.92 8.44
CA LEU A 133 -10.32 14.63 8.16
C LEU A 133 -9.53 14.65 6.84
N PHE A 134 -10.06 15.31 5.81
CA PHE A 134 -9.36 15.50 4.54
C PHE A 134 -8.07 16.30 4.72
N LEU A 135 -8.13 17.42 5.47
CA LEU A 135 -6.96 18.25 5.75
C LEU A 135 -5.92 17.47 6.56
N TYR A 136 -6.34 16.70 7.57
CA TYR A 136 -5.46 15.84 8.34
C TYR A 136 -4.77 14.80 7.44
N GLY A 137 -5.53 14.10 6.58
CA GLY A 137 -4.98 13.13 5.63
C GLY A 137 -4.01 13.77 4.63
N ALA A 138 -4.31 14.98 4.14
CA ALA A 138 -3.44 15.73 3.24
C ALA A 138 -2.13 16.16 3.91
N VAL A 139 -2.19 16.65 5.15
CA VAL A 139 -1.00 17.00 5.94
C VAL A 139 -0.17 15.76 6.22
N PHE A 140 -0.80 14.66 6.64
CA PHE A 140 -0.11 13.39 6.85
C PHE A 140 0.59 12.92 5.56
N ALA A 141 -0.11 12.92 4.42
CA ALA A 141 0.47 12.51 3.14
C ALA A 141 1.66 13.40 2.73
N ALA A 142 1.56 14.71 2.91
CA ALA A 142 2.63 15.64 2.60
C ALA A 142 3.85 15.42 3.52
N VAL A 143 3.63 15.32 4.83
CA VAL A 143 4.71 15.09 5.81
C VAL A 143 5.34 13.72 5.59
N HIS A 144 4.54 12.67 5.40
CA HIS A 144 5.02 11.32 5.14
C HIS A 144 5.84 11.25 3.85
N SER A 145 5.34 11.87 2.78
CA SER A 145 6.07 12.00 1.51
C SER A 145 7.39 12.73 1.72
N VAL A 146 7.39 13.93 2.30
CA VAL A 146 8.62 14.72 2.52
C VAL A 146 9.61 13.98 3.43
N ALA A 147 9.17 13.39 4.53
CA ALA A 147 10.03 12.63 5.43
C ALA A 147 10.65 11.42 4.71
N ARG A 148 9.87 10.69 3.91
CA ARG A 148 10.36 9.53 3.15
C ARG A 148 11.29 9.93 2.01
N PHE A 149 10.96 10.98 1.25
CA PHE A 149 11.81 11.47 0.17
C PHE A 149 13.11 12.12 0.70
N GLU A 150 13.08 12.89 1.78
CA GLU A 150 14.28 13.55 2.30
C GLU A 150 15.22 12.59 3.04
N ILE A 151 14.69 11.59 3.73
CA ILE A 151 15.50 10.60 4.46
C ILE A 151 15.96 9.49 3.51
N GLY A 152 15.10 9.05 2.57
CA GLY A 152 15.40 7.95 1.64
C GLY A 152 16.39 8.29 0.52
N PHE A 153 16.54 9.58 0.14
CA PHE A 153 17.55 10.00 -0.84
C PHE A 153 18.88 10.47 -0.21
N LYS A 154 18.94 10.63 1.12
CA LYS A 154 20.15 11.07 1.84
C LYS A 154 20.88 9.96 2.60
N ALA A 155 20.38 8.72 2.56
CA ALA A 155 20.98 7.56 3.22
C ALA A 155 21.78 6.70 2.22
#